data_AF-A0A7X1L7J2-F1
#
_entry.id   AF-A0A7X1L7J2-F1
#
_cell.length_a   1.000
_cell.length_b   1.000
_cell.length_c   1.000
_cell.angle_alpha   90.00
_cell.angle_beta   90.00
_cell.angle_gamma   90.00
#
_symmetry.space_group_name_H-M   'P 1'
#
loop_
_entity.id
_entity.type
_entity.pdbx_description
1 polymer ?
#
loop_
_entity_poly.entity_id
_entity_poly.type
_entity_poly.pdbx_seq_one_letter_code
_entity_poly.pdbx_strand_id
1 'polypeptide(L)'
;MPPPTVADAPPPAPRTIQEVDAEIDRLEKHIDDLGEFEKDQRKIGVINAVKDRKSRSWTKGDGKPSYEDLADQAFEQAAATEKEIQRLERQLSKTKKEKQDILSQSAGCFLPEALVKMEEGSFKPFLQIEPGDMVLTYDIGYDTLVSRPVVEVYAVDANHLYTINGEFMTTGGERLLTRNGWKNVRDLKKGESVHVDGRMIEIDSIVYHRVNQTLHNMQVEGTHNFYVVTAAGAKYLVHNTSGGGSGGK
;
A
#
# COMPACT_ATOMS: atom_id res chain seq x y z
N MET A 1 -2.93 23.80 38.91
CA MET A 1 -3.43 23.06 37.75
C MET A 1 -2.23 22.76 36.86
N PRO A 2 -1.94 21.50 36.52
CA PRO A 2 -0.95 21.20 35.49
C PRO A 2 -1.44 21.75 34.13
N PRO A 3 -0.53 22.18 33.23
CA PRO A 3 -0.92 22.65 31.91
C PRO A 3 -1.54 21.50 31.11
N PRO A 4 -2.49 21.80 30.19
CA PRO A 4 -3.07 20.77 29.33
C PRO A 4 -1.96 20.15 28.49
N THR A 5 -1.86 18.82 28.54
CA THR A 5 -1.03 18.02 27.64
C THR A 5 -1.42 18.34 26.21
N VAL A 6 -0.48 18.87 25.45
CA VAL A 6 -0.61 19.04 24.00
C VAL A 6 -0.88 17.64 23.45
N ALA A 7 -2.08 17.40 22.93
CA ALA A 7 -2.37 16.18 22.22
C ALA A 7 -1.38 16.10 21.05
N ASP A 8 -0.60 15.01 20.98
CA ASP A 8 0.32 14.78 19.87
C ASP A 8 -0.44 14.98 18.56
N ALA A 9 0.08 15.87 17.71
CA ALA A 9 -0.48 16.09 16.40
C ALA A 9 -0.59 14.74 15.67
N PRO A 10 -1.71 14.46 14.97
CA PRO A 10 -1.84 13.22 14.25
C PRO A 10 -0.66 13.09 13.28
N PRO A 11 -0.08 11.88 13.14
CA PRO A 11 1.04 11.67 12.24
C PRO A 11 0.69 12.16 10.83
N PRO A 12 1.68 12.69 10.08
CA PRO A 12 1.45 13.16 8.74
C PRO A 12 0.73 12.09 7.92
N ALA A 13 -0.22 12.52 7.11
CA ALA A 13 -0.98 11.61 6.26
C ALA A 13 -0.01 10.73 5.46
N PRO A 14 -0.22 9.41 5.40
CA PRO A 14 0.63 8.53 4.61
C PRO A 14 0.65 9.01 3.15
N ARG A 15 1.81 8.84 2.49
CA ARG A 15 1.99 9.19 1.09
C ARG A 15 0.99 8.44 0.22
N THR A 16 0.58 9.07 -0.88
CA THR A 16 -0.30 8.42 -1.86
C THR A 16 0.48 7.38 -2.66
N ILE A 17 -0.23 6.38 -3.23
CA ILE A 17 0.40 5.35 -4.08
C ILE A 17 1.13 6.00 -5.27
N GLN A 18 0.54 7.05 -5.87
CA GLN A 18 1.14 7.76 -7.01
C GLN A 18 2.47 8.44 -6.66
N GLU A 19 2.57 9.02 -5.46
CA GLU A 19 3.81 9.64 -4.98
C GLU A 19 4.90 8.61 -4.72
N VAL A 20 4.52 7.44 -4.17
CA VAL A 20 5.44 6.34 -3.90
C VAL A 20 5.90 5.67 -5.20
N ASP A 21 5.01 5.48 -6.16
CA ASP A 21 5.33 4.97 -7.51
C ASP A 21 6.32 5.90 -8.23
N ALA A 22 6.06 7.21 -8.22
CA ALA A 22 6.97 8.18 -8.81
C ALA A 22 8.35 8.20 -8.12
N GLU A 23 8.45 7.86 -6.83
CA GLU A 23 9.74 7.72 -6.15
C GLU A 23 10.44 6.41 -6.55
N ILE A 24 9.71 5.30 -6.65
CA ILE A 24 10.25 4.01 -7.12
C ILE A 24 10.85 4.18 -8.51
N ASP A 25 10.12 4.78 -9.45
CA ASP A 25 10.59 4.99 -10.83
C ASP A 25 11.86 5.87 -10.86
N ARG A 26 11.91 6.91 -10.02
CA ARG A 26 13.10 7.78 -9.89
C ARG A 26 14.31 7.01 -9.35
N LEU A 27 14.09 6.17 -8.34
CA LEU A 27 15.16 5.38 -7.72
C LEU A 27 15.68 4.31 -8.67
N GLU A 28 14.79 3.58 -9.36
CA GLU A 28 15.16 2.56 -10.35
C GLU A 28 15.97 3.17 -11.48
N LYS A 29 15.49 4.28 -12.07
CA LYS A 29 16.23 5.00 -13.10
C LYS A 29 17.61 5.45 -12.62
N HIS A 30 17.70 5.97 -11.40
CA HIS A 30 18.98 6.45 -10.87
C HIS A 30 19.98 5.31 -10.62
N ILE A 31 19.49 4.16 -10.13
CA ILE A 31 20.29 2.95 -9.96
C ILE A 31 20.81 2.47 -11.32
N ASP A 32 19.98 2.46 -12.36
CA ASP A 32 20.37 2.05 -13.70
C ASP A 32 21.44 3.00 -14.29
N ASP A 33 21.23 4.32 -14.21
CA ASP A 33 22.17 5.33 -14.68
C ASP A 33 23.55 5.20 -13.98
N LEU A 34 23.55 5.00 -12.65
CA LEU A 34 24.78 4.78 -11.88
C LEU A 34 25.42 3.43 -12.23
N GLY A 35 24.62 2.39 -12.49
CA GLY A 35 25.10 1.08 -12.91
C GLY A 35 25.80 1.11 -14.27
N GLU A 36 25.35 1.95 -15.20
CA GLU A 36 26.06 2.20 -16.46
C GLU A 36 27.37 2.95 -16.23
N PHE A 37 27.34 4.02 -15.43
CA PHE A 37 28.54 4.80 -15.09
C PHE A 37 29.61 3.93 -14.41
N GLU A 38 29.22 3.09 -13.45
CA GLU A 38 30.10 2.19 -12.73
C GLU A 38 30.83 1.22 -13.67
N LYS A 39 30.09 0.61 -14.62
CA LYS A 39 30.65 -0.29 -15.63
C LYS A 39 31.65 0.43 -16.51
N ASP A 40 31.35 1.66 -16.91
CA ASP A 40 32.24 2.46 -17.74
C ASP A 40 33.51 2.87 -17.00
N GLN A 41 33.42 3.23 -15.72
CA GLN A 41 34.61 3.49 -14.89
C GLN A 41 35.48 2.24 -14.73
N ARG A 42 34.89 1.05 -14.52
CA ARG A 42 35.67 -0.19 -14.51
C ARG A 42 36.38 -0.45 -15.83
N LYS A 43 35.72 -0.23 -16.98
CA LYS A 43 36.36 -0.37 -18.30
C LYS A 43 37.53 0.59 -18.45
N ILE A 44 37.37 1.85 -18.06
CA ILE A 44 38.44 2.86 -18.09
C ILE A 44 39.63 2.38 -17.23
N GLY A 45 39.36 1.89 -16.01
CA GLY A 45 40.37 1.35 -15.12
C GLY A 45 41.18 0.21 -15.75
N VAL A 46 40.49 -0.77 -16.34
CA VAL A 46 41.13 -1.90 -17.03
C VAL A 46 41.98 -1.43 -18.22
N ILE A 47 41.46 -0.51 -19.05
CA ILE A 47 42.19 0.03 -20.21
C ILE A 47 43.50 0.68 -19.77
N ASN A 48 43.45 1.52 -18.73
CA ASN A 48 44.63 2.23 -18.25
C ASN A 48 45.63 1.29 -17.57
N ALA A 49 45.18 0.31 -16.78
CA ALA A 49 46.06 -0.71 -16.20
C ALA A 49 46.79 -1.56 -17.27
N VAL A 50 46.11 -1.89 -18.38
CA VAL A 50 46.74 -2.60 -19.51
C VAL A 50 47.78 -1.71 -20.21
N LYS A 51 47.49 -0.41 -20.40
CA LYS A 51 48.43 0.55 -20.99
C LYS A 51 49.67 0.73 -20.13
N ASP A 52 49.50 0.86 -18.82
CA ASP A 52 50.60 0.97 -17.86
C ASP A 52 51.58 -0.22 -17.97
N ARG A 53 51.06 -1.45 -17.98
CA ARG A 53 51.89 -2.66 -18.16
C ARG A 53 52.71 -2.64 -19.45
N LYS A 54 52.19 -2.04 -20.53
CA LYS A 54 52.89 -1.89 -21.81
C LYS A 54 53.90 -0.75 -21.81
N SER A 55 53.65 0.32 -21.05
CA SER A 55 54.53 1.50 -20.95
C SER A 55 55.65 1.39 -19.92
N ARG A 56 55.70 0.33 -19.10
CA ARG A 56 56.81 0.07 -18.15
C ARG A 56 58.22 0.02 -18.80
N SER A 57 58.33 0.09 -20.12
CA SER A 57 59.59 0.28 -20.88
C SER A 57 59.95 1.74 -21.21
N TRP A 58 59.10 2.73 -20.89
CA TRP A 58 59.30 4.15 -21.24
C TRP A 58 58.66 5.09 -20.20
N THR A 59 59.47 5.80 -19.41
CA THR A 59 58.99 6.83 -18.48
C THR A 59 59.22 8.24 -19.04
N LYS A 60 58.15 9.02 -19.19
CA LYS A 60 58.22 10.47 -19.47
C LYS A 60 57.71 11.23 -18.25
N GLY A 61 58.56 12.09 -17.69
CA GLY A 61 58.21 13.00 -16.60
C GLY A 61 57.66 14.32 -17.13
N ASP A 62 56.39 14.34 -17.54
CA ASP A 62 55.70 15.54 -18.04
C ASP A 62 54.67 16.13 -17.06
N GLY A 63 54.58 15.59 -15.85
CA GLY A 63 53.70 16.08 -14.77
C GLY A 63 52.22 15.74 -14.93
N LYS A 64 51.85 14.91 -15.92
CA LYS A 64 50.49 14.39 -16.09
C LYS A 64 50.29 13.11 -15.25
N PRO A 65 49.05 12.79 -14.85
CA PRO A 65 48.75 11.53 -14.16
C PRO A 65 49.23 10.34 -15.00
N SER A 66 49.87 9.37 -14.34
CA SER A 66 50.29 8.14 -15.00
C SER A 66 49.07 7.27 -15.36
N TYR A 67 49.28 6.27 -16.21
CA TYR A 67 48.22 5.29 -16.48
C TYR A 67 47.83 4.48 -15.24
N GLU A 68 48.73 4.33 -14.28
CA GLU A 68 48.43 3.73 -12.97
C GLU A 68 47.48 4.64 -12.17
N ASP A 69 47.80 5.94 -12.03
CA ASP A 69 46.95 6.91 -11.33
C ASP A 69 45.54 6.99 -11.95
N LEU A 70 45.45 6.99 -13.29
CA LEU A 70 44.17 7.00 -14.00
C LEU A 70 43.39 5.69 -13.86
N ALA A 71 44.07 4.56 -13.67
CA ALA A 71 43.42 3.29 -13.41
C ALA A 71 42.84 3.26 -12.00
N ASP A 72 43.64 3.68 -11.01
CA ASP A 72 43.24 3.74 -9.61
C ASP A 72 42.06 4.68 -9.40
N GLN A 73 42.12 5.90 -9.96
CA GLN A 73 41.00 6.85 -9.89
C GLN A 73 39.70 6.27 -10.45
N ALA A 74 39.77 5.56 -11.58
CA ALA A 74 38.59 4.96 -12.20
C ALA A 74 38.03 3.80 -11.35
N PHE A 75 38.89 2.96 -10.76
CA PHE A 75 38.45 1.91 -9.85
C PHE A 75 37.87 2.46 -8.54
N GLU A 76 38.46 3.52 -7.99
CA GLU A 76 37.91 4.22 -6.82
C GLU A 76 36.53 4.82 -7.11
N GLN A 77 36.35 5.46 -8.28
CA GLN A 77 35.06 5.98 -8.72
C GLN A 77 34.03 4.86 -8.90
N ALA A 78 34.42 3.73 -9.48
CA ALA A 78 33.55 2.56 -9.60
C ALA A 78 33.13 2.04 -8.22
N ALA A 79 34.08 1.86 -7.29
CA ALA A 79 33.80 1.39 -5.95
C ALA A 79 32.94 2.36 -5.12
N ALA A 80 33.12 3.68 -5.29
CA ALA A 80 32.27 4.69 -4.66
C ALA A 80 30.84 4.64 -5.23
N THR A 81 30.71 4.49 -6.55
CA THR A 81 29.42 4.37 -7.23
C THR A 81 28.68 3.10 -6.79
N GLU A 82 29.38 1.97 -6.68
CA GLU A 82 28.80 0.71 -6.20
C GLU A 82 28.22 0.84 -4.78
N LYS A 83 28.91 1.56 -3.88
CA LYS A 83 28.38 1.83 -2.53
C LYS A 83 27.12 2.70 -2.56
N GLU A 84 27.05 3.67 -3.47
CA GLU A 84 25.85 4.50 -3.63
C GLU A 84 24.68 3.70 -4.21
N ILE A 85 24.93 2.84 -5.20
CA ILE A 85 23.92 1.90 -5.72
C ILE A 85 23.34 1.06 -4.58
N GLN A 86 24.18 0.45 -3.74
CA GLN A 86 23.71 -0.35 -2.60
C GLN A 86 22.87 0.47 -1.61
N ARG A 87 23.19 1.74 -1.41
CA ARG A 87 22.39 2.65 -0.57
C ARG A 87 21.02 2.90 -1.21
N LEU A 88 20.98 3.19 -2.52
CA LEU A 88 19.75 3.43 -3.26
C LEU A 88 18.87 2.19 -3.33
N GLU A 89 19.44 0.99 -3.50
CA GLU A 89 18.70 -0.28 -3.44
C GLU A 89 18.03 -0.49 -2.09
N ARG A 90 18.71 -0.15 -0.99
CA ARG A 90 18.10 -0.19 0.35
C ARG A 90 16.94 0.79 0.44
N GLN A 91 17.10 2.02 -0.07
CA GLN A 91 16.01 2.99 -0.11
C GLN A 91 14.84 2.48 -0.97
N LEU A 92 15.12 1.95 -2.16
CA LEU A 92 14.12 1.35 -3.06
C LEU A 92 13.36 0.22 -2.37
N SER A 93 14.05 -0.68 -1.66
CA SER A 93 13.41 -1.77 -0.92
C SER A 93 12.48 -1.25 0.18
N LYS A 94 12.89 -0.18 0.88
CA LYS A 94 12.08 0.48 1.91
C LYS A 94 10.85 1.15 1.30
N THR A 95 11.01 1.85 0.18
CA THR A 95 9.91 2.51 -0.54
C THR A 95 8.94 1.50 -1.15
N LYS A 96 9.44 0.38 -1.70
CA LYS A 96 8.59 -0.74 -2.16
C LYS A 96 7.81 -1.38 -1.01
N LYS A 97 8.43 -1.54 0.16
CA LYS A 97 7.73 -2.00 1.36
C LYS A 97 6.65 -1.02 1.81
N GLU A 98 6.94 0.28 1.79
CA GLU A 98 5.94 1.32 2.07
C GLU A 98 4.78 1.28 1.09
N LYS A 99 5.05 1.09 -0.22
CA LYS A 99 4.01 0.85 -1.22
C LYS A 99 3.13 -0.34 -0.84
N GLN A 100 3.74 -1.45 -0.45
CA GLN A 100 3.01 -2.64 -0.01
C GLN A 100 2.18 -2.37 1.26
N ASP A 101 2.73 -1.64 2.23
CA ASP A 101 2.03 -1.23 3.44
C ASP A 101 0.82 -0.34 3.09
N ILE A 102 0.96 0.60 2.14
CA ILE A 102 -0.14 1.46 1.66
C ILE A 102 -1.17 0.63 0.87
N LEU A 103 -0.75 -0.32 0.05
CA LEU A 103 -1.65 -1.19 -0.69
C LEU A 103 -2.46 -2.12 0.24
N SER A 104 -1.81 -2.67 1.27
CA SER A 104 -2.49 -3.43 2.33
C SER A 104 -3.46 -2.57 3.15
N GLN A 105 -3.23 -1.25 3.19
CA GLN A 105 -4.16 -0.25 3.74
C GLN A 105 -5.25 0.18 2.75
N SER A 106 -5.17 -0.16 1.47
CA SER A 106 -6.05 0.37 0.42
C SER A 106 -7.14 -0.60 -0.02
N ALA A 107 -7.00 -1.89 0.28
CA ALA A 107 -8.09 -2.85 0.19
C ALA A 107 -8.84 -2.88 1.53
N GLY A 108 -10.15 -2.63 1.49
CA GLY A 108 -11.02 -2.99 2.60
C GLY A 108 -10.91 -4.49 2.87
N CYS A 109 -10.68 -4.91 4.12
CA CYS A 109 -10.58 -6.33 4.46
C CYS A 109 -11.14 -6.58 5.86
N PHE A 110 -11.55 -7.83 6.09
CA PHE A 110 -12.23 -8.27 7.31
C PHE A 110 -11.55 -9.49 7.91
N LEU A 111 -11.78 -9.69 9.21
CA LEU A 111 -11.38 -10.93 9.86
C LEU A 111 -12.07 -12.14 9.22
N PRO A 112 -11.41 -13.31 9.17
CA PRO A 112 -11.95 -14.53 8.54
C PRO A 112 -13.33 -14.95 9.08
N GLU A 113 -13.58 -14.69 10.36
CA GLU A 113 -14.83 -14.97 11.07
C GLU A 113 -15.93 -13.91 10.87
N ALA A 114 -15.61 -12.77 10.25
CA ALA A 114 -16.60 -11.73 10.00
C ALA A 114 -17.71 -12.27 9.08
N LEU A 115 -18.95 -11.94 9.42
CA LEU A 115 -20.13 -12.53 8.81
C LEU A 115 -20.64 -11.66 7.67
N VAL A 116 -20.85 -12.29 6.51
CA VAL A 116 -21.50 -11.70 5.34
C VAL A 116 -22.98 -12.04 5.36
N LYS A 117 -23.83 -11.07 5.00
CA LYS A 117 -25.28 -11.32 4.85
C LYS A 117 -25.59 -11.94 3.49
N MET A 118 -26.18 -13.12 3.53
CA MET A 118 -26.59 -13.87 2.34
C MET A 118 -27.95 -13.41 1.81
N GLU A 119 -28.27 -13.79 0.58
CA GLU A 119 -29.57 -13.51 -0.07
C GLU A 119 -30.76 -13.98 0.78
N GLU A 120 -30.75 -15.22 1.27
CA GLU A 120 -31.86 -15.74 2.08
C GLU A 120 -31.95 -15.16 3.51
N GLY A 121 -31.09 -14.19 3.84
CA GLY A 121 -31.03 -13.56 5.15
C GLY A 121 -30.19 -14.32 6.18
N SER A 122 -29.61 -15.46 5.80
CA SER A 122 -28.61 -16.18 6.60
C SER A 122 -27.30 -15.38 6.67
N PHE A 123 -26.39 -15.83 7.54
CA PHE A 123 -25.06 -15.26 7.70
C PHE A 123 -24.00 -16.33 7.48
N LYS A 124 -22.97 -15.99 6.72
CA LYS A 124 -21.87 -16.90 6.40
C LYS A 124 -20.52 -16.20 6.69
N PRO A 125 -19.58 -16.83 7.39
CA PRO A 125 -18.26 -16.24 7.62
C PRO A 125 -17.47 -16.17 6.31
N PHE A 126 -16.57 -15.19 6.18
CA PHE A 126 -15.73 -15.04 4.98
C PHE A 126 -14.99 -16.33 4.59
N LEU A 127 -14.53 -17.13 5.55
CA LEU A 127 -13.87 -18.41 5.30
C LEU A 127 -14.72 -19.46 4.55
N GLN A 128 -16.04 -19.29 4.51
CA GLN A 128 -16.98 -20.21 3.86
C GLN A 128 -17.64 -19.61 2.61
N ILE A 129 -17.29 -18.36 2.26
CA ILE A 129 -17.78 -17.71 1.06
C ILE A 129 -17.01 -18.24 -0.15
N GLU A 130 -17.74 -18.61 -1.19
CA GLU A 130 -17.18 -19.10 -2.45
C GLU A 130 -17.71 -18.29 -3.64
N PRO A 131 -16.94 -18.14 -4.74
CA PRO A 131 -17.48 -17.58 -5.98
C PRO A 131 -18.75 -18.32 -6.42
N GLY A 132 -19.79 -17.55 -6.75
CA GLY A 132 -21.13 -18.04 -7.06
C GLY A 132 -22.12 -17.93 -5.89
N ASP A 133 -21.66 -17.76 -4.65
CA ASP A 133 -22.54 -17.48 -3.52
C ASP A 133 -23.34 -16.19 -3.73
N MET A 134 -24.64 -16.21 -3.44
CA MET A 134 -25.51 -15.04 -3.55
C MET A 134 -25.53 -14.26 -2.23
N VAL A 135 -25.03 -13.03 -2.27
CA VAL A 135 -24.97 -12.14 -1.10
C VAL A 135 -25.92 -10.96 -1.25
N LEU A 136 -26.38 -10.44 -0.12
CA LEU A 136 -27.22 -9.26 -0.12
C LEU A 136 -26.36 -8.01 -0.33
N THR A 137 -26.74 -7.22 -1.34
CA THR A 137 -26.11 -5.95 -1.68
C THR A 137 -27.16 -4.85 -1.72
N TYR A 138 -26.73 -3.61 -1.93
CA TYR A 138 -27.61 -2.45 -1.98
C TYR A 138 -27.35 -1.63 -3.25
N ASP A 139 -28.39 -1.46 -4.05
CA ASP A 139 -28.36 -0.58 -5.21
C ASP A 139 -28.70 0.85 -4.78
N ILE A 140 -27.67 1.69 -4.68
CA ILE A 140 -27.79 3.08 -4.27
C ILE A 140 -28.59 3.91 -5.29
N GLY A 141 -28.54 3.54 -6.57
CA GLY A 141 -29.24 4.29 -7.62
C GLY A 141 -30.76 4.13 -7.55
N TYR A 142 -31.22 2.96 -7.11
CA TYR A 142 -32.65 2.65 -6.97
C TYR A 142 -33.14 2.58 -5.52
N ASP A 143 -32.26 2.75 -4.53
CA ASP A 143 -32.57 2.61 -3.09
C ASP A 143 -33.23 1.26 -2.77
N THR A 144 -32.63 0.18 -3.26
CA THR A 144 -33.18 -1.18 -3.09
C THR A 144 -32.12 -2.20 -2.72
N LEU A 145 -32.54 -3.21 -1.97
CA LEU A 145 -31.72 -4.39 -1.72
C LEU A 145 -31.77 -5.31 -2.94
N VAL A 146 -30.61 -5.76 -3.40
CA VAL A 146 -30.49 -6.67 -4.53
C VAL A 146 -29.47 -7.74 -4.22
N SER A 147 -29.75 -8.98 -4.63
CA SER A 147 -28.83 -10.10 -4.49
C SER A 147 -27.85 -10.10 -5.66
N ARG A 148 -26.56 -10.33 -5.37
CA ARG A 148 -25.53 -10.45 -6.41
C ARG A 148 -24.60 -11.62 -6.11
N PRO A 149 -24.11 -12.31 -7.15
CA PRO A 149 -23.12 -13.36 -6.96
C PRO A 149 -21.78 -12.76 -6.54
N VAL A 150 -21.09 -13.48 -5.66
CA VAL A 150 -19.66 -13.30 -5.43
C VAL A 150 -18.91 -13.78 -6.66
N VAL A 151 -18.03 -12.96 -7.21
CA VAL A 151 -17.22 -13.31 -8.40
C VAL A 151 -15.80 -13.72 -8.03
N GLU A 152 -15.29 -13.25 -6.89
CA GLU A 152 -13.93 -13.55 -6.44
C GLU A 152 -13.87 -13.50 -4.90
N VAL A 153 -12.98 -14.28 -4.31
CA VAL A 153 -12.63 -14.23 -2.87
C VAL A 153 -11.11 -14.20 -2.77
N TYR A 154 -10.58 -13.31 -1.95
CA TYR A 154 -9.14 -13.13 -1.81
C TYR A 154 -8.75 -12.84 -0.36
N ALA A 155 -7.48 -13.14 -0.06
CA ALA A 155 -6.88 -12.98 1.25
C ALA A 155 -5.67 -12.04 1.15
N VAL A 156 -5.53 -11.13 2.12
CA VAL A 156 -4.49 -10.11 2.16
C VAL A 156 -3.93 -10.02 3.57
N ASP A 157 -2.61 -10.05 3.71
CA ASP A 157 -1.97 -9.77 4.99
C ASP A 157 -2.11 -8.29 5.34
N ALA A 158 -2.66 -8.02 6.52
CA ALA A 158 -2.90 -6.68 7.02
C ALA A 158 -2.19 -6.45 8.35
N ASN A 159 -1.70 -5.22 8.52
CA ASN A 159 -0.93 -4.81 9.70
C ASN A 159 -1.73 -3.97 10.71
N HIS A 160 -3.02 -3.76 10.47
CA HIS A 160 -3.88 -2.96 11.35
C HIS A 160 -5.37 -3.23 11.11
N LEU A 161 -6.17 -2.90 12.12
CA LEU A 161 -7.63 -2.88 12.11
C LEU A 161 -8.14 -1.62 12.82
N TYR A 162 -9.34 -1.19 12.47
CA TYR A 162 -10.12 -0.17 13.16
C TYR A 162 -11.39 -0.80 13.70
N THR A 163 -11.76 -0.46 14.93
CA THR A 163 -13.04 -0.82 15.53
C THR A 163 -13.91 0.42 15.64
N ILE A 164 -15.05 0.42 14.95
CA ILE A 164 -16.07 1.47 14.98
C ILE A 164 -17.15 1.08 15.99
N ASN A 165 -17.51 2.02 16.86
CA ASN A 165 -18.56 1.86 17.88
C ASN A 165 -18.38 0.61 18.78
N GLY A 166 -17.16 0.11 18.91
CA GLY A 166 -16.83 -1.08 19.70
C GLY A 166 -17.33 -2.41 19.10
N GLU A 167 -17.94 -2.41 17.91
CA GLU A 167 -18.62 -3.59 17.36
C GLU A 167 -18.23 -3.97 15.93
N PHE A 168 -17.80 -3.01 15.11
CA PHE A 168 -17.51 -3.24 13.70
C PHE A 168 -16.02 -3.09 13.43
N MET A 169 -15.36 -4.18 13.02
CA MET A 169 -13.92 -4.24 12.88
C MET A 169 -13.50 -4.49 11.42
N THR A 170 -12.64 -3.65 10.87
CA THR A 170 -12.17 -3.73 9.47
C THR A 170 -10.87 -2.95 9.27
N THR A 171 -10.24 -3.03 8.09
CA THR A 171 -9.05 -2.23 7.75
C THR A 171 -9.39 -0.76 7.51
N GLY A 172 -8.36 0.11 7.55
CA GLY A 172 -8.55 1.54 7.28
C GLY A 172 -8.96 1.87 5.85
N GLY A 173 -8.71 0.97 4.90
CA GLY A 173 -9.06 1.11 3.48
C GLY A 173 -10.50 0.76 3.14
N GLU A 174 -11.20 0.07 4.04
CA GLU A 174 -12.62 -0.23 3.88
C GLU A 174 -13.42 1.05 3.80
N ARG A 175 -14.50 1.06 3.03
CA ARG A 175 -15.34 2.26 2.89
C ARG A 175 -16.72 2.01 3.41
N LEU A 176 -17.20 2.96 4.20
CA LEU A 176 -18.57 3.00 4.67
C LEU A 176 -19.32 4.13 3.98
N LEU A 177 -20.60 3.90 3.71
CA LEU A 177 -21.46 4.91 3.12
C LEU A 177 -21.83 5.96 4.17
N THR A 178 -21.39 7.20 3.97
CA THR A 178 -21.77 8.36 4.79
C THR A 178 -22.84 9.18 4.09
N ARG A 179 -23.34 10.24 4.74
CA ARG A 179 -24.26 11.21 4.10
C ARG A 179 -23.67 11.89 2.87
N ASN A 180 -22.34 11.97 2.78
CA ASN A 180 -21.61 12.63 1.71
C ASN A 180 -21.00 11.62 0.72
N GLY A 181 -21.45 10.35 0.76
CA GLY A 181 -20.93 9.26 -0.06
C GLY A 181 -19.95 8.36 0.68
N TRP A 182 -19.30 7.48 -0.09
CA TRP A 182 -18.35 6.48 0.42
C TRP A 182 -17.08 7.14 0.96
N LYS A 183 -16.68 6.74 2.17
CA LYS A 183 -15.49 7.28 2.84
C LYS A 183 -14.70 6.16 3.49
N ASN A 184 -13.37 6.22 3.37
CA ASN A 184 -12.50 5.21 3.98
C ASN A 184 -12.62 5.28 5.51
N VAL A 185 -12.52 4.12 6.16
CA VAL A 185 -12.61 4.00 7.62
C VAL A 185 -11.54 4.82 8.33
N ARG A 186 -10.31 4.88 7.80
CA ARG A 186 -9.24 5.71 8.37
C ARG A 186 -9.51 7.22 8.33
N ASP A 187 -10.41 7.66 7.45
CA ASP A 187 -10.74 9.07 7.27
C ASP A 187 -12.00 9.48 8.05
N LEU A 188 -12.75 8.51 8.57
CA LEU A 188 -13.95 8.74 9.38
C LEU A 188 -13.59 9.44 10.70
N LYS A 189 -14.54 10.21 11.22
CA LYS A 189 -14.39 10.96 12.47
C LYS A 189 -15.57 10.72 13.38
N LYS A 190 -15.33 10.83 14.69
CA LYS A 190 -16.39 10.87 15.70
C LYS A 190 -17.41 11.98 15.36
N GLY A 191 -18.70 11.68 15.51
CA GLY A 191 -19.82 12.57 15.17
C GLY A 191 -20.26 12.51 13.70
N GLU A 192 -19.49 11.86 12.82
CA GLU A 192 -20.00 11.53 11.48
C GLU A 192 -21.00 10.37 11.56
N SER A 193 -21.84 10.21 10.53
CA SER A 193 -22.78 9.09 10.46
C SER A 193 -22.47 8.15 9.29
N VAL A 194 -22.66 6.86 9.51
CA VAL A 194 -22.52 5.78 8.51
C VAL A 194 -23.80 4.99 8.37
N HIS A 195 -24.01 4.41 7.19
CA HIS A 195 -25.20 3.64 6.87
C HIS A 195 -25.14 2.22 7.47
N VAL A 196 -25.99 1.95 8.45
CA VAL A 196 -26.10 0.68 9.18
C VAL A 196 -27.56 0.31 9.28
N ASP A 197 -27.93 -0.92 8.89
CA ASP A 197 -29.31 -1.41 8.94
C ASP A 197 -30.35 -0.49 8.26
N GLY A 198 -30.01 0.11 7.11
CA GLY A 198 -30.95 0.97 6.37
C GLY A 198 -31.09 2.39 6.94
N ARG A 199 -30.26 2.79 7.91
CA ARG A 199 -30.32 4.10 8.55
C ARG A 199 -28.92 4.66 8.82
N MET A 200 -28.85 5.97 9.04
CA MET A 200 -27.60 6.62 9.43
C MET A 200 -27.40 6.49 10.95
N ILE A 201 -26.29 5.88 11.35
CA ILE A 201 -25.87 5.75 12.75
C ILE A 201 -24.64 6.62 12.98
N GLU A 202 -24.62 7.37 14.09
CA GLU A 202 -23.48 8.20 14.48
C GLU A 202 -22.30 7.36 14.97
N ILE A 203 -21.09 7.81 14.67
CA ILE A 203 -19.85 7.23 15.15
C ILE A 203 -19.49 7.87 16.50
N ASP A 204 -19.58 7.09 17.56
CA ASP A 204 -19.22 7.49 18.93
C ASP A 204 -17.75 7.22 19.26
N SER A 205 -17.17 6.20 18.62
CA SER A 205 -15.79 5.77 18.84
C SER A 205 -15.17 5.12 17.60
N ILE A 206 -13.86 5.35 17.45
CA ILE A 206 -13.00 4.70 16.48
C ILE A 206 -11.72 4.32 17.22
N VAL A 207 -11.38 3.03 17.24
CA VAL A 207 -10.18 2.52 17.93
C VAL A 207 -9.26 1.86 16.92
N TYR A 208 -8.00 2.28 16.89
CA TYR A 208 -6.96 1.68 16.05
C TYR A 208 -6.27 0.52 16.76
N HIS A 209 -6.08 -0.58 16.06
CA HIS A 209 -5.37 -1.77 16.52
C HIS A 209 -4.25 -2.10 15.54
N ARG A 210 -3.02 -2.19 16.04
CA ARG A 210 -1.92 -2.78 15.26
C ARG A 210 -2.00 -4.30 15.39
N VAL A 211 -2.07 -4.99 14.26
CA VAL A 211 -2.15 -6.45 14.18
C VAL A 211 -1.19 -6.96 13.13
N ASN A 212 -1.04 -8.28 13.00
CA ASN A 212 -0.41 -8.88 11.83
C ASN A 212 -1.17 -10.17 11.54
N GLN A 213 -2.17 -10.07 10.66
CA GLN A 213 -3.13 -11.14 10.40
C GLN A 213 -3.51 -11.16 8.93
N THR A 214 -3.76 -12.35 8.40
CA THR A 214 -4.37 -12.52 7.08
C THR A 214 -5.86 -12.21 7.20
N LEU A 215 -6.30 -11.23 6.42
CA LEU A 215 -7.70 -10.80 6.33
C LEU A 215 -8.28 -11.21 4.99
N HIS A 216 -9.60 -11.17 4.90
CA HIS A 216 -10.36 -11.61 3.73
C HIS A 216 -11.21 -10.48 3.18
N ASN A 217 -11.37 -10.47 1.86
CA ASN A 217 -12.43 -9.75 1.19
C ASN A 217 -12.88 -10.58 -0.01
N MET A 218 -13.94 -10.13 -0.67
CA MET A 218 -14.48 -10.73 -1.87
C MET A 218 -14.64 -9.68 -2.95
N GLN A 219 -15.17 -10.04 -4.11
CA GLN A 219 -15.70 -9.14 -5.13
C GLN A 219 -17.14 -9.57 -5.45
N VAL A 220 -18.08 -8.62 -5.50
CA VAL A 220 -19.48 -8.88 -5.90
C VAL A 220 -19.77 -8.27 -7.26
N GLU A 221 -20.63 -8.91 -8.02
CA GLU A 221 -20.98 -8.44 -9.36
C GLU A 221 -21.86 -7.17 -9.32
N GLY A 222 -21.46 -6.14 -10.08
CA GLY A 222 -22.28 -4.99 -10.43
C GLY A 222 -22.43 -3.91 -9.36
N THR A 223 -22.86 -4.24 -8.14
CA THR A 223 -23.13 -3.23 -7.08
C THR A 223 -21.89 -2.83 -6.31
N HIS A 224 -20.86 -3.68 -6.30
CA HIS A 224 -19.59 -3.42 -5.62
C HIS A 224 -19.76 -3.05 -4.13
N ASN A 225 -20.76 -3.63 -3.46
CA ASN A 225 -20.97 -3.46 -2.03
C ASN A 225 -21.71 -4.67 -1.45
N PHE A 226 -21.59 -4.87 -0.15
CA PHE A 226 -22.28 -5.96 0.55
C PHE A 226 -22.45 -5.60 2.02
N TYR A 227 -23.14 -6.46 2.78
CA TYR A 227 -23.33 -6.27 4.22
C TYR A 227 -22.44 -7.17 5.06
N VAL A 228 -21.74 -6.57 6.01
CA VAL A 228 -21.01 -7.27 7.07
C VAL A 228 -21.76 -7.10 8.39
N VAL A 229 -21.90 -8.20 9.13
CA VAL A 229 -22.74 -8.29 10.31
C VAL A 229 -21.87 -8.38 11.56
N THR A 230 -22.12 -7.49 12.53
CA THR A 230 -21.45 -7.51 13.83
C THR A 230 -21.99 -8.63 14.71
N ALA A 231 -21.26 -8.99 15.77
CA ALA A 231 -21.75 -9.97 16.75
C ALA A 231 -23.06 -9.53 17.44
N ALA A 232 -23.32 -8.23 17.50
CA ALA A 232 -24.57 -7.66 18.01
C ALA A 232 -25.72 -7.66 16.97
N GLY A 233 -25.45 -8.08 15.73
CA GLY A 233 -26.43 -8.18 14.65
C GLY A 233 -26.60 -6.93 13.79
N ALA A 234 -25.79 -5.88 14.00
CA ALA A 234 -25.81 -4.68 13.18
C ALA A 234 -25.21 -4.96 11.79
N LYS A 235 -25.84 -4.45 10.72
CA LYS A 235 -25.42 -4.72 9.33
C LYS A 235 -24.82 -3.46 8.71
N TYR A 236 -23.50 -3.44 8.60
CA TYR A 236 -22.75 -2.35 7.99
C TYR A 236 -22.68 -2.56 6.48
N LEU A 237 -23.03 -1.52 5.72
CA LEU A 237 -22.88 -1.52 4.26
C LEU A 237 -21.44 -1.13 3.92
N VAL A 238 -20.71 -2.04 3.27
CA VAL A 238 -19.27 -1.91 2.98
C VAL A 238 -19.03 -1.87 1.49
N HIS A 239 -18.01 -1.13 1.03
CA HIS A 239 -17.71 -1.01 -0.40
C HIS A 239 -16.59 -1.95 -0.81
N ASN A 240 -16.85 -2.62 -1.90
CA ASN A 240 -15.92 -3.51 -2.55
C ASN A 240 -15.24 -2.80 -3.72
N THR A 241 -14.10 -2.16 -3.48
CA THR A 241 -13.33 -1.55 -4.57
C THR A 241 -12.19 -2.51 -4.92
N SER A 242 -12.24 -3.10 -6.11
CA SER A 242 -11.01 -3.60 -6.72
C SER A 242 -10.07 -2.40 -6.89
N GLY A 243 -8.81 -2.54 -6.51
CA GLY A 243 -7.81 -1.48 -6.65
C GLY A 243 -7.57 -1.13 -8.11
N GLY A 244 -8.41 -0.28 -8.69
CA GLY A 244 -8.37 0.08 -10.10
C GLY A 244 -8.98 1.45 -10.36
N GLY A 245 -8.11 2.46 -10.45
CA GLY A 245 -8.26 3.67 -11.26
C GLY A 245 -9.60 4.42 -11.21
N SER A 246 -9.59 5.57 -10.52
CA SER A 246 -10.37 6.71 -10.99
C SER A 246 -9.95 7.05 -12.42
N GLY A 247 -10.76 6.68 -13.40
CA GLY A 247 -10.60 7.07 -14.79
C GLY A 247 -11.87 7.73 -15.27
N GLY A 248 -12.13 8.95 -14.77
CA GLY A 248 -13.19 9.78 -15.32
C GLY A 248 -12.85 10.20 -16.75
N LYS A 249 -13.70 9.79 -17.70
CA LYS A 249 -14.42 10.68 -18.62
C LYS A 249 -15.50 9.89 -19.35
#